data_AF-A0A833GP86-F1
#
_entry.id   AF-A0A833GP86-F1
#
_cell.length_a   1.000
_cell.length_b   1.000
_cell.length_c   1.000
_cell.angle_alpha   90.00
_cell.angle_beta   90.00
_cell.angle_gamma   90.00
#
_symmetry.space_group_name_H-M   'P 1'
#
loop_
_entity.id
_entity.type
_entity.pdbx_description
1 polymer ?
#
loop_
_entity_poly.entity_id
_entity_poly.type
_entity_poly.pdbx_seq_one_letter_code
_entity_poly.pdbx_strand_id
1 'polypeptide(L)'
;MKAVQKGFTLIELVVVIVILGILAATALPKFIDLTEEASTSAAAGIAGGISSAAALNYGARKANSSKGVAYNSATPCDATVINTIMQTPVPTSGYTYAQVGTTDCSVSTNDGTAVSCTITPTKGTAATATVICTQ
;
A
#
# COMPACT_ATOMS: atom_id res chain seq x y z
N MET A 1 9.79 -35.36 53.38
CA MET A 1 9.18 -36.29 52.38
C MET A 1 9.54 -35.75 51.01
N LYS A 2 10.29 -36.50 50.18
CA LYS A 2 10.67 -36.07 48.83
C LYS A 2 9.47 -36.24 47.91
N ALA A 3 8.95 -35.16 47.33
CA ALA A 3 7.90 -35.23 46.32
C ALA A 3 8.45 -35.90 45.06
N VAL A 4 7.78 -36.96 44.59
CA VAL A 4 8.11 -37.62 43.32
C VAL A 4 7.67 -36.67 42.20
N GLN A 5 8.62 -36.15 41.44
CA GLN A 5 8.36 -35.31 40.28
C GLN A 5 7.76 -36.20 39.18
N LYS A 6 6.45 -36.09 38.94
CA LYS A 6 5.80 -36.78 37.82
C LYS A 6 6.33 -36.21 36.51
N GLY A 7 7.05 -37.03 35.74
CA GLY A 7 7.43 -36.71 34.37
C GLY A 7 6.22 -36.65 33.44
N PHE A 8 6.35 -35.89 32.35
CA PHE A 8 5.36 -35.81 31.28
C PHE A 8 5.29 -37.15 30.54
N THR A 9 4.09 -37.62 30.19
CA THR A 9 3.94 -38.87 29.44
C THR A 9 4.13 -38.64 27.94
N LEU A 10 4.66 -39.64 27.22
CA LEU A 10 4.80 -39.55 25.76
C LEU A 10 3.45 -39.37 25.08
N ILE A 11 2.37 -39.95 25.63
CA ILE A 11 1.03 -39.83 25.05
C ILE A 11 0.47 -38.41 25.19
N GLU A 12 0.73 -37.72 26.30
CA GLU A 12 0.34 -36.31 26.45
C GLU A 12 1.03 -35.44 25.40
N LEU A 13 2.31 -35.68 25.13
CA LEU A 13 3.05 -34.91 24.13
C LEU A 13 2.51 -35.18 22.70
N VAL A 14 2.18 -36.44 22.39
CA VAL A 14 1.59 -36.81 21.08
C VAL A 14 0.21 -36.19 20.89
N VAL A 15 -0.64 -36.20 21.90
CA VAL A 15 -1.98 -35.58 21.81
C VAL A 15 -1.87 -34.07 21.58
N VAL A 16 -0.92 -33.39 22.24
CA VAL A 16 -0.72 -31.95 22.06
C VAL A 16 -0.30 -31.60 20.63
N ILE A 17 0.66 -32.32 20.05
CA ILE A 17 1.09 -32.04 18.66
C ILE A 17 -0.03 -32.32 17.65
N VAL A 18 -0.88 -33.32 17.90
CA VAL A 18 -2.04 -33.62 17.04
C VAL A 18 -3.05 -32.48 17.09
N ILE A 19 -3.37 -31.98 18.30
CA ILE A 19 -4.29 -30.84 18.45
C ILE A 19 -3.72 -29.59 17.78
N LEU A 20 -2.43 -29.28 18.01
CA LEU A 20 -1.76 -28.14 17.36
C LEU A 20 -1.74 -28.29 15.83
N GLY A 21 -1.58 -29.52 15.31
CA GLY A 21 -1.62 -29.80 13.88
C GLY A 21 -2.98 -29.48 13.25
N ILE A 22 -4.08 -29.88 13.89
CA ILE A 22 -5.45 -29.60 13.41
C ILE A 22 -5.75 -28.10 13.47
N LEU A 23 -5.37 -27.43 14.55
CA LEU A 23 -5.54 -25.98 14.70
C LEU A 23 -4.73 -25.22 13.63
N ALA A 24 -3.48 -25.61 13.38
CA ALA A 24 -2.65 -24.99 12.36
C ALA A 24 -3.24 -25.20 10.95
N ALA A 25 -3.68 -26.43 10.62
CA ALA A 25 -4.24 -26.74 9.31
C ALA A 25 -5.50 -25.91 8.98
N THR A 26 -6.29 -25.54 9.99
CA THR A 26 -7.52 -24.77 9.81
C THR A 26 -7.32 -23.26 9.94
N ALA A 27 -6.37 -22.80 10.76
CA ALA A 27 -6.10 -21.38 10.99
C ALA A 27 -5.18 -20.75 9.94
N LEU A 28 -4.20 -21.49 9.41
CA LEU A 28 -3.21 -20.96 8.47
C LEU A 28 -3.81 -20.41 7.17
N PRO A 29 -4.77 -21.09 6.49
CA PRO A 29 -5.37 -20.55 5.27
C PRO A 29 -6.04 -19.19 5.52
N LYS A 30 -6.83 -19.11 6.60
CA LYS A 30 -7.51 -17.86 6.99
C LYS A 30 -6.54 -16.72 7.29
N PHE A 31 -5.42 -17.04 7.93
CA PHE A 31 -4.40 -16.03 8.24
C PHE A 31 -3.76 -15.46 6.97
N ILE A 32 -3.54 -16.29 5.95
CA ILE A 32 -3.02 -15.85 4.65
C ILE A 32 -4.05 -14.93 3.98
N ASP A 33 -5.31 -15.35 3.90
CA ASP A 33 -6.38 -14.55 3.29
C ASP A 33 -6.52 -13.17 3.96
N LEU A 34 -6.52 -13.13 5.30
CA LEU A 34 -6.56 -11.88 6.07
C LEU A 34 -5.36 -10.97 5.79
N THR A 35 -4.18 -11.55 5.59
CA THR A 35 -2.97 -10.77 5.26
C THR A 35 -3.08 -10.15 3.88
N GLU A 36 -3.66 -10.86 2.90
CA GLU A 36 -3.88 -10.35 1.54
C GLU A 36 -4.98 -9.28 1.49
N GLU A 37 -6.03 -9.43 2.29
CA GLU A 37 -7.08 -8.43 2.41
C GLU A 37 -6.57 -7.16 3.11
N ALA A 38 -5.73 -7.32 4.15
CA ALA A 38 -5.07 -6.21 4.82
C ALA A 38 -4.14 -5.44 3.87
N SER A 39 -3.34 -6.13 3.05
CA SER A 39 -2.45 -5.48 2.09
C SER A 39 -3.22 -4.76 0.97
N THR A 40 -4.32 -5.35 0.51
CA THR A 40 -5.24 -4.72 -0.47
C THR A 40 -5.86 -3.45 0.11
N SER A 41 -6.32 -3.50 1.36
CA SER A 41 -6.89 -2.34 2.05
C SER A 41 -5.87 -1.23 2.28
N ALA A 42 -4.63 -1.59 2.64
CA ALA A 42 -3.52 -0.66 2.77
C ALA A 42 -3.19 0.01 1.43
N ALA A 43 -3.13 -0.75 0.32
CA ALA A 43 -2.92 -0.20 -1.01
C ALA A 43 -4.02 0.81 -1.39
N ALA A 44 -5.29 0.49 -1.10
CA ALA A 44 -6.41 1.40 -1.31
C ALA A 44 -6.31 2.67 -0.47
N GLY A 45 -5.88 2.55 0.79
CA GLY A 45 -5.63 3.71 1.66
C GLY A 45 -4.53 4.63 1.13
N ILE A 46 -3.42 4.06 0.68
CA ILE A 46 -2.32 4.80 0.03
C ILE A 46 -2.85 5.50 -1.23
N ALA A 47 -3.58 4.79 -2.08
CA ALA A 47 -4.13 5.32 -3.32
C ALA A 47 -5.09 6.50 -3.09
N GLY A 48 -5.96 6.38 -2.08
CA GLY A 48 -6.85 7.47 -1.65
C GLY A 48 -6.08 8.69 -1.13
N GLY A 49 -5.03 8.46 -0.35
CA GLY A 49 -4.14 9.52 0.16
C GLY A 49 -3.45 10.29 -0.97
N ILE A 50 -2.89 9.58 -1.96
CA ILE A 50 -2.27 10.18 -3.14
C ILE A 50 -3.29 11.03 -3.91
N SER A 51 -4.47 10.48 -4.16
CA SER A 51 -5.51 11.15 -4.94
C SER A 51 -6.01 12.43 -4.26
N SER A 52 -6.17 12.39 -2.94
CA SER A 52 -6.54 13.56 -2.14
C SER A 52 -5.44 14.62 -2.16
N ALA A 53 -4.18 14.22 -1.96
CA ALA A 53 -3.04 15.13 -2.00
C ALA A 53 -2.90 15.81 -3.38
N ALA A 54 -3.08 15.07 -4.47
CA ALA A 54 -3.04 15.59 -5.82
C ALA A 54 -4.15 16.63 -6.08
N ALA A 55 -5.39 16.34 -5.69
CA ALA A 55 -6.50 17.27 -5.84
C ALA A 55 -6.31 18.56 -5.02
N LEU A 56 -5.84 18.44 -3.78
CA LEU A 56 -5.53 19.57 -2.92
C LEU A 56 -4.38 20.42 -3.48
N ASN A 57 -3.31 19.77 -3.94
CA ASN A 57 -2.16 20.44 -4.54
C ASN A 57 -2.57 21.22 -5.79
N TYR A 58 -3.30 20.59 -6.71
CA TYR A 58 -3.79 21.23 -7.93
C TYR A 58 -4.65 22.45 -7.61
N GLY A 59 -5.64 22.29 -6.71
CA GLY A 59 -6.52 23.40 -6.31
C GLY A 59 -5.76 24.54 -5.66
N ALA A 60 -4.84 24.25 -4.75
CA ALA A 60 -4.02 25.26 -4.07
C ALA A 60 -3.11 26.01 -5.05
N ARG A 61 -2.46 25.29 -5.98
CA ARG A 61 -1.54 25.86 -6.96
C ARG A 61 -2.25 26.69 -8.03
N LYS A 62 -3.45 26.26 -8.45
CA LYS A 62 -4.33 27.03 -9.34
C LYS A 62 -4.83 28.33 -8.70
N ALA A 63 -5.08 28.33 -7.39
CA ALA A 63 -5.43 29.54 -6.66
C ALA A 63 -4.22 30.48 -6.50
N ASN A 64 -3.04 29.93 -6.22
CA ASN A 64 -1.79 30.66 -6.12
C ASN A 64 -0.60 29.71 -6.30
N SER A 65 0.29 30.02 -7.23
CA SER A 65 1.42 29.15 -7.58
C SER A 65 2.37 28.84 -6.42
N SER A 66 2.38 29.66 -5.36
CA SER A 66 3.20 29.47 -4.15
C SER A 66 2.50 28.63 -3.07
N LYS A 67 1.23 28.26 -3.24
CA LYS A 67 0.45 27.47 -2.26
C LYS A 67 0.40 25.97 -2.59
N GLY A 68 0.97 25.57 -3.72
CA GLY A 68 1.17 24.17 -4.09
C GLY A 68 2.50 23.95 -4.79
N VAL A 69 2.82 22.69 -5.04
CA VAL A 69 4.07 22.24 -5.68
C VAL A 69 3.81 21.91 -7.14
N ALA A 70 4.77 22.18 -8.02
CA ALA A 70 4.67 21.78 -9.42
C ALA A 70 4.72 20.25 -9.51
N TYR A 71 3.76 19.68 -10.21
CA TYR A 71 3.72 18.27 -10.54
C TYR A 71 3.99 18.08 -12.02
N ASN A 72 5.28 18.12 -12.38
CA ASN A 72 5.76 18.27 -13.75
C ASN A 72 6.77 17.18 -14.14
N SER A 73 6.36 15.91 -14.09
CA SER A 73 7.22 14.76 -14.41
C SER A 73 6.74 13.97 -15.61
N ALA A 74 7.69 13.44 -16.40
CA ALA A 74 7.43 12.43 -17.44
C ALA A 74 7.08 11.06 -16.87
N THR A 75 7.37 10.83 -15.59
CA THR A 75 6.98 9.64 -14.83
C THR A 75 6.13 10.04 -13.61
N PRO A 76 4.91 10.57 -13.83
CA PRO A 76 4.05 11.10 -12.77
C PRO A 76 3.60 10.07 -11.73
N CYS A 77 3.81 8.78 -11.94
CA CYS A 77 3.48 7.74 -10.96
C CYS A 77 4.72 7.17 -10.25
N ASP A 78 5.91 7.75 -10.44
CA ASP A 78 7.08 7.35 -9.66
C ASP A 78 6.91 7.74 -8.18
N ALA A 79 7.33 6.87 -7.26
CA ALA A 79 7.17 7.09 -5.81
C ALA A 79 7.86 8.37 -5.33
N THR A 80 9.02 8.72 -5.91
CA THR A 80 9.78 9.93 -5.56
C THR A 80 9.04 11.18 -6.03
N VAL A 81 8.41 11.10 -7.20
CA VAL A 81 7.60 12.19 -7.76
C VAL A 81 6.33 12.37 -6.93
N ILE A 82 5.63 11.29 -6.59
CA ILE A 82 4.44 11.33 -5.72
C ILE A 82 4.76 11.96 -4.35
N ASN A 83 5.96 11.72 -3.81
CA ASN A 83 6.41 12.35 -2.56
C ASN A 83 6.55 13.88 -2.63
N THR A 84 6.51 14.50 -3.81
CA THR A 84 6.53 15.97 -3.93
C THR A 84 5.19 16.61 -3.55
N ILE A 85 4.08 15.87 -3.72
CA ILE A 85 2.73 16.31 -3.36
C ILE A 85 2.27 15.72 -2.03
N MET A 86 2.86 14.60 -1.63
CA MET A 86 2.65 13.99 -0.32
C MET A 86 3.66 14.55 0.69
N GLN A 87 3.19 15.17 1.76
CA GLN A 87 4.06 15.68 2.84
C GLN A 87 4.71 14.55 3.68
N THR A 88 4.37 13.29 3.37
CA THR A 88 4.92 12.09 3.99
C THR A 88 5.37 11.13 2.89
N PRO A 89 6.52 10.46 3.03
CA PRO A 89 6.96 9.47 2.06
C PRO A 89 5.94 8.34 1.89
N VAL A 90 5.62 7.99 0.65
CA VAL A 90 4.86 6.79 0.33
C VAL A 90 5.71 5.54 0.60
N PRO A 91 5.10 4.44 1.05
CA PRO A 91 5.84 3.21 1.31
C PRO A 91 6.34 2.61 -0.01
N THR A 92 7.65 2.37 -0.10
CA THR A 92 8.28 1.74 -1.27
C THR A 92 8.55 0.25 -1.06
N SER A 93 8.67 -0.18 0.19
CA SER A 93 8.84 -1.59 0.53
C SER A 93 7.51 -2.32 0.40
N GLY A 94 7.44 -3.30 -0.50
CA GLY A 94 6.25 -4.12 -0.70
C GLY A 94 5.20 -3.53 -1.65
N TYR A 95 5.48 -2.39 -2.29
CA TYR A 95 4.57 -1.73 -3.24
C TYR A 95 5.32 -1.30 -4.50
N THR A 96 4.67 -1.45 -5.65
CA THR A 96 5.13 -0.85 -6.90
C THR A 96 4.11 0.18 -7.39
N TYR A 97 4.62 1.24 -8.01
CA TYR A 97 3.82 2.34 -8.53
C TYR A 97 4.03 2.39 -10.03
N ALA A 98 2.96 2.34 -10.79
CA ALA A 98 3.02 2.35 -12.25
C ALA A 98 1.95 3.27 -12.82
N GLN A 99 2.28 3.91 -13.93
CA GLN A 99 1.32 4.74 -14.65
C GLN A 99 0.43 3.88 -15.55
N VAL A 100 -0.85 4.25 -15.63
CA VAL A 100 -1.76 3.78 -16.67
C VAL A 100 -1.76 4.79 -17.81
N GLY A 101 -1.40 4.34 -19.01
CA GLY A 101 -1.28 5.20 -20.19
C GLY A 101 0.07 5.93 -20.27
N THR A 102 0.14 6.97 -21.10
CA THR A 102 1.39 7.64 -21.50
C THR A 102 1.39 9.15 -21.25
N THR A 103 0.46 9.67 -20.46
CA THR A 103 0.38 11.10 -20.11
C THR A 103 1.64 11.58 -19.41
N ASP A 104 2.32 12.55 -20.01
CA ASP A 104 3.51 13.19 -19.47
C ASP A 104 3.11 14.49 -18.77
N CYS A 105 3.37 14.65 -17.46
CA CYS A 105 3.06 15.91 -16.77
C CYS A 105 4.14 16.98 -16.94
N SER A 106 5.29 16.68 -17.52
CA SER A 106 6.35 17.67 -17.78
C SER A 106 5.99 18.66 -18.90
N VAL A 107 5.03 18.31 -19.77
CA VAL A 107 4.55 19.20 -20.84
C VAL A 107 3.40 20.08 -20.36
N SER A 108 3.49 21.39 -20.63
CA SER A 108 2.53 22.37 -20.11
C SER A 108 1.11 22.21 -20.65
N THR A 109 0.91 21.53 -21.78
CA THR A 109 -0.40 21.28 -22.36
C THR A 109 -1.24 20.29 -21.54
N ASN A 110 -0.60 19.53 -20.65
CA ASN A 110 -1.26 18.53 -19.82
C ASN A 110 -1.64 19.07 -18.44
N ASP A 111 -1.42 20.35 -18.14
CA ASP A 111 -1.82 20.97 -16.87
C ASP A 111 -3.32 20.75 -16.58
N GLY A 112 -3.64 20.22 -15.40
CA GLY A 112 -4.99 19.82 -14.99
C GLY A 112 -5.45 18.44 -15.49
N THR A 113 -4.61 17.72 -16.24
CA THR A 113 -4.94 16.37 -16.70
C THR A 113 -4.78 15.38 -15.56
N ALA A 114 -5.81 14.57 -15.34
CA ALA A 114 -5.78 13.45 -14.42
C ALA A 114 -5.00 12.27 -15.01
N VAL A 115 -4.08 11.71 -14.23
CA VAL A 115 -3.27 10.53 -14.58
C VAL A 115 -3.54 9.44 -13.55
N SER A 116 -3.92 8.26 -14.03
CA SER A 116 -4.16 7.11 -13.17
C SER A 116 -2.84 6.39 -12.87
N CYS A 117 -2.56 6.17 -11.58
CA CYS A 117 -1.44 5.40 -11.09
C CYS A 117 -1.95 4.12 -10.41
N THR A 118 -1.40 2.97 -10.76
CA THR A 118 -1.65 1.71 -10.06
C THR A 118 -0.62 1.49 -8.96
N ILE A 119 -1.11 1.21 -7.76
CA ILE A 119 -0.33 0.83 -6.59
C ILE A 119 -0.52 -0.68 -6.43
N THR A 120 0.51 -1.46 -6.75
CA THR A 120 0.45 -2.91 -6.67
C THR A 120 1.19 -3.39 -5.43
N PRO A 121 0.50 -3.93 -4.41
CA PRO A 121 1.17 -4.57 -3.28
C PRO A 121 1.80 -5.91 -3.72
N THR A 122 2.83 -6.38 -3.01
CA THR A 122 3.46 -7.69 -3.27
C THR A 122 2.52 -8.88 -3.10
N LYS A 123 1.46 -8.69 -2.32
CA LYS A 123 0.39 -9.66 -2.10
C LYS A 123 -0.94 -8.90 -2.04
N GLY A 124 -2.01 -9.49 -2.57
CA GLY A 124 -3.31 -8.83 -2.66
C GLY A 124 -3.51 -8.09 -4.00
N THR A 125 -4.52 -7.24 -4.04
CA THR A 125 -5.00 -6.61 -5.28
C THR A 125 -4.48 -5.18 -5.41
N ALA A 126 -4.16 -4.77 -6.64
CA ALA A 126 -3.74 -3.41 -6.93
C ALA A 126 -4.86 -2.39 -6.69
N ALA A 127 -4.48 -1.20 -6.20
CA ALA A 127 -5.37 -0.06 -6.06
C ALA A 127 -5.00 1.04 -7.06
N THR A 128 -5.97 1.88 -7.42
CA THR A 128 -5.74 2.97 -8.39
C THR A 128 -5.85 4.33 -7.69
N ALA A 129 -4.81 5.13 -7.83
CA ALA A 129 -4.78 6.54 -7.46
C ALA A 129 -4.89 7.43 -8.69
N THR A 130 -5.30 8.68 -8.49
CA THR A 130 -5.32 9.70 -9.53
C THR A 130 -4.41 10.85 -9.12
N VAL A 131 -3.36 11.10 -9.88
CA VAL A 131 -2.56 12.32 -9.77
C VAL A 131 -3.02 13.33 -10.81
N ILE A 132 -2.73 14.61 -10.59
CA ILE A 132 -3.14 15.69 -11.51
C ILE A 132 -1.87 16.46 -11.89
N CYS A 133 -1.58 16.53 -13.19
CA CYS A 133 -0.48 17.34 -13.68
C CYS A 133 -0.72 18.80 -13.27
N THR A 134 0.29 19.45 -12.71
CA THR A 134 0.15 20.81 -12.18
C THR A 134 1.41 21.60 -12.50
N GLN A 135 1.31 22.64 -13.34
CA GLN A 135 2.48 23.45 -13.69
C GLN A 135 2.75 24.57 -12.69
#